data_AF-A0A954Y0F7-F1
#
_entry.id   AF-A0A954Y0F7-F1
#
_cell.length_a   1.000
_cell.length_b   1.000
_cell.length_c   1.000
_cell.angle_alpha   90.00
_cell.angle_beta   90.00
_cell.angle_gamma   90.00
#
_symmetry.space_group_name_H-M   'P 1'
#
loop_
_entity.id
_entity.type
_entity.pdbx_description
1 polymer ?
#
loop_
_entity_poly.entity_id
_entity_poly.type
_entity_poly.pdbx_seq_one_letter_code
_entity_poly.pdbx_strand_id
1 'polypeptide(L)'
;MHQTDGQVVDHRLDGEAQATAVDLTTVFPSGTVVEGVEMNHAWMIDFERYPDGTLATVFETRAAGSIEDHRFFYAVCRDGQWKAWPLAQAGPRLFAREEDYTGLAALDPNTPDVAYISTPIDPASGRRDEHHELYQGRTSDGGQTWQWRAVTANSPANNLRPIIPRWASRRTALLWNRGSMKSSQNYDMQVMLLIDPFGEE
;
A
#
# COMPACT_ATOMS: atom_id res chain seq x y z
N MET A 1 13.85 11.31 15.95
CA MET A 1 12.79 11.49 14.93
C MET A 1 13.10 12.72 14.08
N HIS A 2 12.76 12.67 12.79
CA HIS A 2 13.03 13.75 11.84
C HIS A 2 11.81 14.05 10.99
N GLN A 3 11.72 15.30 10.51
CA GLN A 3 10.87 15.65 9.39
C GLN A 3 11.46 15.15 8.07
N THR A 4 10.67 15.21 6.99
CA THR A 4 11.07 14.76 5.65
C THR A 4 12.29 15.48 5.11
N ASP A 5 12.48 16.75 5.47
CA ASP A 5 13.63 17.57 5.08
C ASP A 5 14.90 17.28 5.92
N GLY A 6 14.83 16.33 6.85
CA GLY A 6 15.92 15.96 7.74
C GLY A 6 16.03 16.84 8.99
N GLN A 7 15.14 17.81 9.21
CA GLN A 7 15.10 18.56 10.45
C GLN A 7 14.83 17.60 11.62
N VAL A 8 15.68 17.65 12.65
CA VAL A 8 15.46 16.86 13.87
C VAL A 8 14.30 17.44 14.64
N VAL A 9 13.31 16.61 14.95
CA VAL A 9 12.17 16.98 15.82
C VAL A 9 12.34 16.44 17.23
N ASP A 10 13.03 15.32 17.37
CA ASP A 10 13.43 14.78 18.67
C ASP A 10 14.68 13.90 18.48
N HIS A 11 15.57 13.87 19.45
CA HIS A 11 16.72 12.97 19.42
C HIS A 11 16.39 11.59 20.03
N ARG A 12 15.26 11.45 20.72
CA ARG A 12 14.77 10.21 21.34
C ARG A 12 13.94 9.39 20.34
N LEU A 13 13.93 8.07 20.55
CA LEU A 13 13.11 7.09 19.81
C LEU A 13 12.43 6.08 20.76
N ASP A 14 12.53 6.32 22.06
CA ASP A 14 11.97 5.46 23.12
C ASP A 14 10.74 6.12 23.75
N GLY A 15 10.21 5.52 24.82
CA GLY A 15 9.03 6.02 25.54
C GLY A 15 9.22 7.37 26.23
N GLU A 16 10.42 7.98 26.15
CA GLU A 16 10.69 9.31 26.68
C GLU A 16 10.74 10.38 25.58
N ALA A 17 10.53 10.01 24.31
CA ALA A 17 10.34 10.97 23.22
C ALA A 17 9.18 11.92 23.54
N GLN A 18 9.43 13.22 23.33
CA GLN A 18 8.46 14.30 23.56
C GLN A 18 7.69 14.63 22.30
N ALA A 19 8.33 14.50 21.13
CA ALA A 19 7.64 14.72 19.88
C ALA A 19 6.59 13.63 19.63
N THR A 20 5.52 14.03 18.97
CA THR A 20 4.35 13.23 18.66
C THR A 20 4.14 13.20 17.14
N ALA A 21 3.12 12.49 16.68
CA ALA A 21 2.81 12.41 15.26
C ALA A 21 2.56 13.78 14.61
N VAL A 22 2.08 14.79 15.34
CA VAL A 22 1.79 16.13 14.78
C VAL A 22 3.04 16.99 14.56
N ASP A 23 4.17 16.60 15.16
CA ASP A 23 5.46 17.26 14.97
C ASP A 23 6.18 16.76 13.70
N LEU A 24 5.78 15.58 13.19
CA LEU A 24 6.31 14.99 11.98
C LEU A 24 5.71 15.63 10.71
N THR A 25 6.31 15.34 9.56
CA THR A 25 5.76 15.81 8.28
C THR A 25 4.43 15.13 7.98
N THR A 26 3.37 15.93 7.83
CA THR A 26 2.07 15.44 7.36
C THR A 26 2.16 15.06 5.87
N VAL A 27 1.99 13.78 5.57
CA VAL A 27 1.90 13.27 4.19
C VAL A 27 0.46 13.35 3.66
N PHE A 28 -0.51 13.01 4.51
CA PHE A 28 -1.93 12.99 4.20
C PHE A 28 -2.74 13.45 5.41
N PRO A 29 -3.43 14.61 5.36
CA PRO A 29 -4.26 15.08 6.46
C PRO A 29 -5.49 14.19 6.67
N SER A 30 -5.81 13.86 7.93
CA SER A 30 -7.11 13.26 8.25
C SER A 30 -8.23 14.25 7.92
N GLY A 31 -9.34 13.76 7.36
CA GLY A 31 -10.44 14.59 6.90
C GLY A 31 -10.30 15.08 5.45
N THR A 32 -9.24 14.68 4.74
CA THR A 32 -9.14 14.96 3.29
C THR A 32 -10.32 14.35 2.54
N VAL A 33 -10.99 15.15 1.71
CA VAL A 33 -12.16 14.73 0.93
C VAL A 33 -11.71 14.36 -0.49
N VAL A 34 -12.00 13.12 -0.89
CA VAL A 34 -11.71 12.59 -2.22
C VAL A 34 -13.02 12.14 -2.85
N GLU A 35 -13.35 12.68 -4.02
CA GLU A 35 -14.60 12.38 -4.73
C GLU A 35 -15.86 12.56 -3.86
N GLY A 36 -15.84 13.57 -2.97
CA GLY A 36 -16.94 13.85 -2.06
C GLY A 36 -17.01 12.96 -0.81
N VAL A 37 -16.04 12.06 -0.61
CA VAL A 37 -15.97 11.17 0.56
C VAL A 37 -14.78 11.55 1.44
N GLU A 38 -15.02 11.70 2.74
CA GLU A 38 -13.98 11.99 3.73
C GLU A 38 -13.10 10.76 3.98
N MET A 39 -11.78 10.95 3.97
CA MET A 39 -10.79 9.93 4.30
C MET A 39 -10.24 10.15 5.71
N ASN A 40 -10.22 9.11 6.52
CA ASN A 40 -9.69 9.14 7.89
C ASN A 40 -9.05 7.79 8.26
N HIS A 41 -8.52 7.67 9.49
CA HIS A 41 -7.82 6.45 9.97
C HIS A 41 -6.74 5.95 9.01
N ALA A 42 -5.82 6.85 8.63
CA ALA A 42 -4.75 6.50 7.72
C ALA A 42 -3.78 5.49 8.37
N TRP A 43 -3.44 4.43 7.64
CA TRP A 43 -2.48 3.41 8.07
C TRP A 43 -1.43 3.19 6.99
N MET A 44 -0.15 3.39 7.34
CA MET A 44 0.96 3.19 6.42
C MET A 44 1.16 1.69 6.13
N ILE A 45 1.32 1.33 4.86
CA ILE A 45 1.49 -0.05 4.42
C ILE A 45 2.93 -0.31 3.99
N ASP A 46 3.45 0.53 3.11
CA ASP A 46 4.79 0.38 2.56
C ASP A 46 5.46 1.74 2.29
N PHE A 47 6.78 1.77 2.30
CA PHE A 47 7.59 2.97 2.11
C PHE A 47 8.90 2.64 1.41
N GLU A 48 9.23 3.41 0.37
CA GLU A 48 10.47 3.26 -0.36
C GLU A 48 11.20 4.58 -0.56
N ARG A 49 12.54 4.50 -0.54
CA ARG A 49 13.44 5.60 -0.93
C ARG A 49 14.22 5.18 -2.18
N TYR A 50 14.21 6.04 -3.18
CA TYR A 50 14.86 5.80 -4.47
C TYR A 50 16.22 6.53 -4.57
N PRO A 51 17.12 6.08 -5.47
CA PRO A 51 18.45 6.68 -5.62
C PRO A 51 18.46 8.16 -6.02
N ASP A 52 17.42 8.63 -6.71
CA ASP A 52 17.24 10.03 -7.13
C ASP A 52 16.76 10.94 -5.98
N GLY A 53 16.53 10.38 -4.78
CA GLY A 53 16.00 11.10 -3.63
C GLY A 53 14.47 11.11 -3.54
N THR A 54 13.76 10.55 -4.52
CA THR A 54 12.31 10.34 -4.43
C THR A 54 12.00 9.46 -3.22
N LEU A 55 10.95 9.82 -2.47
CA LEU A 55 10.33 8.97 -1.45
C LEU A 55 8.93 8.60 -1.91
N ALA A 56 8.50 7.36 -1.70
CA ALA A 56 7.13 6.97 -1.97
C ALA A 56 6.57 6.14 -0.81
N THR A 57 5.27 6.21 -0.61
CA THR A 57 4.55 5.37 0.34
C THR A 57 3.20 4.96 -0.22
N VAL A 58 2.79 3.75 0.11
CA VAL A 58 1.40 3.32 -0.01
C VAL A 58 0.83 3.23 1.40
N PHE A 59 -0.37 3.75 1.57
CA PHE A 59 -1.13 3.69 2.80
C PHE A 59 -2.59 3.44 2.47
N GLU A 60 -3.38 3.09 3.47
CA GLU A 60 -4.83 3.00 3.34
C GLU A 60 -5.53 3.97 4.27
N THR A 61 -6.79 4.24 3.99
CA THR A 61 -7.69 5.05 4.81
C THR A 61 -9.07 4.42 4.83
N ARG A 62 -9.85 4.68 5.87
CA ARG A 62 -11.30 4.45 5.84
C ARG A 62 -12.00 5.56 5.05
N ALA A 63 -12.91 5.17 4.17
CA ALA A 63 -13.83 6.08 3.50
C ALA A 63 -15.07 6.32 4.39
N ALA A 64 -15.37 7.58 4.70
CA ALA A 64 -16.44 7.99 5.61
C ALA A 64 -16.41 7.26 6.97
N GLY A 65 -15.22 6.89 7.45
CA GLY A 65 -15.04 6.14 8.69
C GLY A 65 -15.51 4.67 8.65
N SER A 66 -15.84 4.14 7.47
CA SER A 66 -16.33 2.77 7.31
C SER A 66 -15.21 1.74 7.34
N ILE A 67 -15.35 0.75 8.21
CA ILE A 67 -14.52 -0.48 8.27
C ILE A 67 -14.81 -1.48 7.15
N GLU A 68 -15.77 -1.16 6.27
CA GLU A 68 -16.15 -1.97 5.10
C GLU A 68 -15.72 -1.30 3.77
N ASP A 69 -15.18 -0.07 3.80
CA ASP A 69 -14.67 0.66 2.63
C ASP A 69 -13.33 1.31 2.98
N HIS A 70 -12.25 0.58 2.74
CA HIS A 70 -10.90 1.10 2.76
C HIS A 70 -10.45 1.47 1.35
N ARG A 71 -9.60 2.49 1.25
CA ARG A 71 -9.02 2.97 0.00
C ARG A 71 -7.52 3.07 0.14
N PHE A 72 -6.80 2.51 -0.81
CA PHE A 72 -5.37 2.70 -0.94
C PHE A 72 -5.08 4.07 -1.54
N PHE A 73 -4.02 4.69 -1.04
CA PHE A 73 -3.44 5.92 -1.54
C PHE A 73 -1.96 5.70 -1.80
N TYR A 74 -1.48 6.33 -2.86
CA TYR A 74 -0.06 6.44 -3.18
C TYR A 74 0.37 7.88 -2.93
N ALA A 75 1.39 8.08 -2.09
CA ALA A 75 2.02 9.38 -1.91
C ALA A 75 3.47 9.35 -2.32
N VAL A 76 3.92 10.43 -2.95
CA VAL A 76 5.28 10.60 -3.44
C VAL A 76 5.82 11.96 -3.01
N CYS A 77 7.06 11.96 -2.52
CA CYS A 77 7.82 13.16 -2.21
C CYS A 77 8.88 13.37 -3.28
N ARG A 78 8.85 14.54 -3.91
CA ARG A 78 9.93 15.04 -4.78
C ARG A 78 10.27 16.45 -4.34
N ASP A 79 11.57 16.74 -4.26
CA ASP A 79 12.08 18.05 -3.81
C ASP A 79 11.50 18.51 -2.45
N GLY A 80 11.29 17.56 -1.53
CA GLY A 80 10.74 17.82 -0.19
C GLY A 80 9.23 18.05 -0.15
N GLN A 81 8.52 17.91 -1.26
CA GLN A 81 7.08 18.12 -1.34
C GLN A 81 6.31 16.81 -1.54
N TRP A 82 5.46 16.48 -0.57
CA TRP A 82 4.54 15.34 -0.65
C TRP A 82 3.30 15.67 -1.49
N LYS A 83 2.91 14.73 -2.35
CA LYS A 83 1.61 14.68 -3.01
C LYS A 83 1.02 13.29 -2.85
N ALA A 84 -0.27 13.20 -2.59
CA ALA A 84 -0.99 11.94 -2.41
C ALA A 84 -2.13 11.83 -3.42
N TRP A 85 -2.30 10.64 -4.00
CA TRP A 85 -3.31 10.33 -5.00
C TRP A 85 -4.04 9.04 -4.64
N PRO A 86 -5.35 8.92 -4.96
CA PRO A 86 -6.05 7.63 -4.85
C PRO A 86 -5.34 6.57 -5.69
N LEU A 87 -5.12 5.39 -5.12
CA LEU A 87 -4.50 4.26 -5.81
C LEU A 87 -5.58 3.27 -6.28
N ALA A 88 -6.37 2.74 -5.35
CA ALA A 88 -7.44 1.79 -5.62
C ALA A 88 -8.35 1.62 -4.39
N GLN A 89 -9.52 0.97 -4.57
CA GLN A 89 -10.28 0.47 -3.43
C GLN A 89 -9.57 -0.75 -2.83
N ALA A 90 -9.34 -0.72 -1.52
CA ALA A 90 -8.77 -1.82 -0.76
C ALA A 90 -9.84 -2.84 -0.30
N GLY A 91 -11.10 -2.37 -0.22
CA GLY A 91 -12.24 -3.18 0.17
C GLY A 91 -12.46 -3.18 1.69
N PRO A 92 -13.22 -4.16 2.21
CA PRO A 92 -13.53 -4.24 3.63
C PRO A 92 -12.33 -4.72 4.44
N ARG A 93 -12.45 -4.63 5.77
CA ARG A 93 -11.56 -5.37 6.68
C ARG A 93 -11.55 -6.86 6.35
N LEU A 94 -10.39 -7.50 6.50
CA LEU A 94 -10.17 -8.90 6.15
C LEU A 94 -10.88 -9.86 7.11
N PHE A 95 -10.99 -9.49 8.39
CA PHE A 95 -11.70 -10.26 9.42
C PHE A 95 -12.16 -9.39 10.60
N ALA A 96 -13.09 -9.90 11.41
CA ALA A 96 -13.85 -9.10 12.38
C ALA A 96 -13.05 -8.46 13.53
N ARG A 97 -11.87 -9.00 13.88
CA ARG A 97 -11.10 -8.55 15.05
C ARG A 97 -10.06 -7.46 14.76
N GLU A 98 -9.76 -7.19 13.50
CA GLU A 98 -8.85 -6.12 13.10
C GLU A 98 -9.58 -5.23 12.09
N GLU A 99 -10.03 -4.07 12.58
CA GLU A 99 -10.94 -3.19 11.83
C GLU A 99 -10.32 -2.58 10.58
N ASP A 100 -9.00 -2.38 10.58
CA ASP A 100 -8.26 -1.70 9.51
C ASP A 100 -7.40 -2.65 8.69
N TYR A 101 -7.39 -3.95 9.00
CA TYR A 101 -6.48 -4.87 8.33
C TYR A 101 -7.05 -5.35 7.00
N THR A 102 -6.42 -4.97 5.88
CA THR A 102 -6.86 -5.33 4.51
C THR A 102 -5.90 -6.34 3.85
N GLY A 103 -5.94 -6.42 2.51
CA GLY A 103 -5.02 -7.24 1.73
C GLY A 103 -3.61 -6.67 1.59
N LEU A 104 -3.41 -5.38 1.88
CA LEU A 104 -2.14 -4.64 1.79
C LEU A 104 -1.60 -4.49 0.35
N ALA A 105 -0.43 -3.84 0.26
CA ALA A 105 0.23 -3.42 -0.96
C ALA A 105 1.76 -3.44 -0.78
N ALA A 106 2.49 -3.38 -1.89
CA ALA A 106 3.94 -3.22 -1.93
C ALA A 106 4.36 -2.32 -3.09
N LEU A 107 5.38 -1.51 -2.88
CA LEU A 107 6.08 -0.74 -3.91
C LEU A 107 7.19 -1.60 -4.54
N ASP A 108 7.51 -1.34 -5.82
CA ASP A 108 8.73 -1.91 -6.39
C ASP A 108 9.95 -1.10 -5.92
N PRO A 109 10.91 -1.69 -5.16
CA PRO A 109 12.07 -0.97 -4.63
C PRO A 109 13.01 -0.42 -5.71
N ASN A 110 12.83 -0.79 -6.98
CA ASN A 110 13.61 -0.31 -8.11
C ASN A 110 12.97 0.89 -8.83
N THR A 111 11.68 1.16 -8.63
CA THR A 111 11.01 2.30 -9.29
C THR A 111 9.76 2.77 -8.53
N PRO A 112 9.56 4.11 -8.38
CA PRO A 112 8.33 4.66 -7.80
C PRO A 112 7.09 4.43 -8.66
N ASP A 113 7.25 3.94 -9.89
CA ASP A 113 6.19 3.90 -10.88
C ASP A 113 5.44 2.55 -10.93
N VAL A 114 5.76 1.63 -10.01
CA VAL A 114 5.16 0.30 -9.94
C VAL A 114 4.73 -0.01 -8.52
N ALA A 115 3.49 -0.47 -8.37
CA ALA A 115 2.93 -0.97 -7.12
C ALA A 115 2.20 -2.29 -7.34
N TYR A 116 2.13 -3.11 -6.30
CA TYR A 116 1.34 -4.33 -6.25
C TYR A 116 0.33 -4.20 -5.12
N ILE A 117 -0.93 -4.49 -5.38
CA ILE A 117 -1.99 -4.43 -4.37
C ILE A 117 -2.71 -5.78 -4.27
N SER A 118 -3.25 -6.06 -3.10
CA SER A 118 -4.12 -7.19 -2.84
C SER A 118 -5.51 -6.67 -2.43
N THR A 119 -6.51 -6.89 -3.28
CA THR A 119 -7.87 -6.36 -3.07
C THR A 119 -8.92 -7.35 -3.63
N PRO A 120 -10.13 -7.42 -3.06
CA PRO A 120 -11.23 -8.18 -3.65
C PRO A 120 -11.99 -7.36 -4.70
N ILE A 121 -11.47 -6.19 -5.10
CA ILE A 121 -12.09 -5.29 -6.07
C ILE A 121 -11.10 -5.06 -7.20
N ASP A 122 -11.43 -5.53 -8.39
CA ASP A 122 -10.65 -5.31 -9.60
C ASP A 122 -10.49 -3.80 -9.85
N PRO A 123 -9.26 -3.26 -9.76
CA PRO A 123 -9.04 -1.82 -9.78
C PRO A 123 -9.25 -1.18 -11.16
N ALA A 124 -9.31 -1.98 -12.24
CA ALA A 124 -9.60 -1.49 -13.58
C ALA A 124 -11.11 -1.40 -13.86
N SER A 125 -11.90 -2.33 -13.31
CA SER A 125 -13.32 -2.48 -13.64
C SER A 125 -14.29 -2.21 -12.48
N GLY A 126 -13.81 -2.18 -11.24
CA GLY A 126 -14.63 -2.11 -10.03
C GLY A 126 -15.38 -3.41 -9.71
N ARG A 127 -15.16 -4.50 -10.48
CA ARG A 127 -15.78 -5.80 -10.24
C ARG A 127 -15.29 -6.35 -8.90
N ARG A 128 -16.22 -6.88 -8.10
CA ARG A 128 -15.89 -7.58 -6.86
C ARG A 128 -15.65 -9.06 -7.13
N ASP A 129 -14.50 -9.55 -6.69
CA ASP A 129 -14.13 -10.96 -6.72
C ASP A 129 -14.40 -11.61 -5.33
N GLU A 130 -14.56 -12.93 -5.30
CA GLU A 130 -14.81 -13.68 -4.05
C GLU A 130 -13.62 -13.64 -3.10
N HIS A 131 -12.41 -13.67 -3.67
CA HIS A 131 -11.15 -13.69 -2.98
C HIS A 131 -10.34 -12.43 -3.30
N HIS A 132 -9.41 -12.09 -2.41
CA HIS A 132 -8.39 -11.10 -2.74
C HIS A 132 -7.50 -11.62 -3.87
N GLU A 133 -7.35 -10.80 -4.90
CA GLU A 133 -6.44 -11.03 -6.01
C GLU A 133 -5.32 -9.99 -6.00
N LEU A 134 -4.20 -10.35 -6.63
CA LEU A 134 -3.06 -9.46 -6.80
C LEU A 134 -3.15 -8.72 -8.12
N TYR A 135 -2.88 -7.42 -8.08
CA TYR A 135 -2.80 -6.58 -9.26
C TYR A 135 -1.50 -5.78 -9.26
N GLN A 136 -0.85 -5.68 -10.41
CA GLN A 136 0.23 -4.72 -10.65
C GLN A 136 -0.38 -3.45 -11.22
N GLY A 137 -0.07 -2.33 -10.59
CA GLY A 137 -0.30 -1.00 -11.12
C GLY A 137 0.99 -0.45 -11.71
N ARG A 138 0.88 0.25 -12.85
CA ARG A 138 1.93 1.11 -13.39
C ARG A 138 1.43 2.52 -13.58
N THR A 139 2.24 3.51 -13.20
CA THR A 139 1.95 4.92 -13.45
C THR A 139 3.01 5.52 -14.37
N SER A 140 2.63 6.55 -15.13
CA SER A 140 3.55 7.36 -15.94
C SER A 140 3.48 8.85 -15.61
N ASP A 141 2.68 9.22 -14.60
CA ASP A 141 2.34 10.61 -14.25
C ASP A 141 2.56 10.90 -12.76
N GLY A 142 3.45 10.12 -12.13
CA GLY A 142 3.82 10.27 -10.73
C GLY A 142 2.74 9.79 -9.76
N GLY A 143 1.92 8.83 -10.18
CA GLY A 143 0.91 8.16 -9.37
C GLY A 143 -0.47 8.79 -9.41
N GLN A 144 -0.72 9.77 -10.30
CA GLN A 144 -2.05 10.36 -10.48
C GLN A 144 -3.01 9.37 -11.13
N THR A 145 -2.52 8.59 -12.09
CA THR A 145 -3.28 7.52 -12.73
C THR A 145 -2.47 6.23 -12.81
N TRP A 146 -3.18 5.10 -12.83
CA TRP A 146 -2.60 3.77 -12.79
C TRP A 146 -3.23 2.86 -13.85
N GLN A 147 -2.38 2.15 -14.60
CA GLN A 147 -2.77 1.06 -15.48
C GLN A 147 -2.61 -0.26 -14.73
N TRP A 148 -3.69 -1.04 -14.68
CA TRP A 148 -3.75 -2.24 -13.85
C TRP A 148 -3.70 -3.52 -14.68
N ARG A 149 -2.96 -4.51 -14.18
CA ARG A 149 -2.92 -5.87 -14.71
C ARG A 149 -3.01 -6.88 -13.58
N ALA A 150 -3.94 -7.82 -13.69
CA ALA A 150 -4.08 -8.91 -12.73
C ALA A 150 -2.84 -9.82 -12.76
N VAL A 151 -2.25 -10.08 -11.60
CA VAL A 151 -1.20 -11.08 -11.39
C VAL A 151 -1.83 -12.44 -11.06
N THR A 152 -2.90 -12.43 -10.27
CA THR A 152 -3.73 -13.60 -9.99
C THR A 152 -5.19 -13.30 -10.36
N ALA A 153 -5.96 -14.33 -10.69
CA ALA A 153 -7.38 -14.18 -11.03
C ALA A 153 -8.10 -15.52 -10.84
N ASN A 154 -9.38 -15.46 -10.42
CA ASN A 154 -10.22 -16.63 -10.17
C ASN A 154 -9.54 -17.66 -9.24
N SER A 155 -8.82 -17.15 -8.24
CA SER A 155 -8.10 -17.96 -7.27
C SER A 155 -9.08 -18.69 -6.36
N PRO A 156 -8.76 -19.91 -5.90
CA PRO A 156 -9.61 -20.64 -4.94
C PRO A 156 -9.38 -20.21 -3.48
N ALA A 157 -8.57 -19.18 -3.25
CA ALA A 157 -8.18 -18.67 -1.94
C ALA A 157 -7.68 -17.23 -2.06
N ASN A 158 -7.61 -16.52 -0.93
CA ASN A 158 -7.09 -15.15 -0.91
C ASN A 158 -5.58 -15.14 -1.22
N ASN A 159 -5.15 -14.15 -2.00
CA ASN A 159 -3.75 -13.80 -2.21
C ASN A 159 -3.50 -12.46 -1.51
N LEU A 160 -2.79 -12.49 -0.37
CA LEU A 160 -2.66 -11.35 0.53
C LEU A 160 -1.20 -10.96 0.72
N ARG A 161 -0.98 -9.71 1.14
CA ARG A 161 0.32 -9.19 1.58
C ARG A 161 1.41 -9.37 0.51
N PRO A 162 1.26 -8.74 -0.67
CA PRO A 162 2.35 -8.70 -1.62
C PRO A 162 3.58 -8.07 -0.97
N ILE A 163 4.77 -8.60 -1.29
CA ILE A 163 6.06 -8.12 -0.83
C ILE A 163 7.03 -8.18 -2.02
N ILE A 164 7.73 -7.08 -2.28
CA ILE A 164 8.85 -7.06 -3.24
C ILE A 164 10.15 -6.84 -2.46
N PRO A 165 11.03 -7.85 -2.34
CA PRO A 165 12.28 -7.68 -1.64
C PRO A 165 13.26 -6.86 -2.49
N ARG A 166 14.03 -6.01 -1.82
CA ARG A 166 15.21 -5.37 -2.44
C ARG A 166 16.31 -6.40 -2.63
N TRP A 167 16.79 -6.58 -3.86
CA TRP A 167 17.84 -7.55 -4.19
C TRP A 167 18.69 -7.10 -5.39
N ALA A 168 19.87 -7.69 -5.54
CA ALA A 168 20.83 -7.35 -6.59
C ALA A 168 20.49 -8.03 -7.93
N SER A 169 19.32 -7.71 -8.48
CA SER A 169 18.83 -8.21 -9.76
C SER A 169 17.94 -7.17 -10.43
N ARG A 170 17.92 -7.15 -11.77
CA ARG A 170 16.94 -6.34 -12.53
C ARG A 170 15.55 -6.98 -12.58
N ARG A 171 15.46 -8.24 -12.16
CA ARG A 171 14.21 -9.01 -12.11
C ARG A 171 13.38 -8.57 -10.91
N THR A 172 12.06 -8.66 -11.02
CA THR A 172 11.16 -8.44 -9.87
C THR A 172 10.81 -9.78 -9.24
N ALA A 173 11.04 -9.92 -7.93
CA ALA A 173 10.55 -11.06 -7.16
C ALA A 173 9.28 -10.64 -6.40
N LEU A 174 8.13 -11.19 -6.74
CA LEU A 174 6.89 -10.97 -6.00
C LEU A 174 6.63 -12.15 -5.07
N LEU A 175 6.60 -11.89 -3.76
CA LEU A 175 6.15 -12.82 -2.74
C LEU A 175 4.78 -12.43 -2.22
N TRP A 176 3.98 -13.41 -1.82
CA TRP A 176 2.70 -13.18 -1.16
C TRP A 176 2.25 -14.41 -0.37
N ASN A 177 1.24 -14.23 0.47
CA ASN A 177 0.60 -15.30 1.23
C ASN A 177 -0.70 -15.72 0.55
N ARG A 178 -0.80 -16.97 0.12
CA ARG A 178 -2.02 -17.54 -0.45
C ARG A 178 -2.69 -18.50 0.52
N GLY A 179 -3.97 -18.28 0.84
CA GLY A 179 -4.72 -19.17 1.73
C GLY A 179 -5.84 -18.47 2.49
N SER A 180 -6.01 -18.85 3.76
CA SER A 180 -7.10 -18.35 4.62
C SER A 180 -6.56 -17.73 5.91
N MET A 181 -7.13 -16.59 6.30
CA MET A 181 -6.80 -15.88 7.53
C MET A 181 -8.06 -15.61 8.32
N LYS A 182 -8.15 -16.14 9.53
CA LYS A 182 -9.24 -15.85 10.48
C LYS A 182 -8.82 -14.82 11.53
N SER A 183 -7.53 -14.79 11.84
CA SER A 183 -6.88 -13.72 12.60
C SER A 183 -5.37 -13.72 12.32
N SER A 184 -4.67 -12.71 12.84
CA SER A 184 -3.20 -12.61 12.80
C SER A 184 -2.46 -13.77 13.51
N GLN A 185 -3.15 -14.61 14.30
CA GLN A 185 -2.61 -15.81 14.94
C GLN A 185 -3.29 -17.12 14.47
N ASN A 186 -4.27 -17.05 13.57
CA ASN A 186 -4.99 -18.21 13.05
C ASN A 186 -5.15 -18.08 11.54
N TYR A 187 -4.20 -18.66 10.82
CA TYR A 187 -4.12 -18.65 9.37
C TYR A 187 -3.52 -19.95 8.85
N ASP A 188 -3.92 -20.32 7.64
CA ASP A 188 -3.32 -21.39 6.85
C ASP A 188 -2.91 -20.78 5.52
N MET A 189 -1.60 -20.57 5.34
CA MET A 189 -1.04 -19.77 4.26
C MET A 189 0.16 -20.48 3.63
N GLN A 190 0.21 -20.43 2.31
CA GLN A 190 1.38 -20.77 1.52
C GLN A 190 2.13 -19.51 1.15
N VAL A 191 3.45 -19.50 1.34
CA VAL A 191 4.31 -18.45 0.77
C VAL A 191 4.54 -18.77 -0.70
N MET A 192 4.12 -17.85 -1.55
CA MET A 192 4.25 -17.96 -3.00
C MET A 192 5.40 -17.06 -3.47
N LEU A 193 5.99 -17.42 -4.61
CA LEU A 193 7.02 -16.63 -5.29
C LEU A 193 6.75 -16.63 -6.80
N LEU A 194 6.77 -15.45 -7.41
CA LEU A 194 6.76 -15.27 -8.84
C LEU A 194 7.90 -14.33 -9.24
N ILE A 195 8.76 -14.79 -10.14
CA ILE A 195 9.83 -13.96 -10.71
C ILE A 195 9.35 -13.40 -12.04
N ASP A 196 9.50 -12.09 -12.23
CA ASP A 196 9.03 -11.31 -13.38
C ASP A 196 7.58 -11.64 -13.72
N PRO A 197 6.59 -11.19 -12.91
CA PRO A 197 5.19 -11.54 -13.09
C PRO A 197 4.64 -11.35 -14.50
N PHE A 198 5.29 -10.49 -15.30
CA PHE A 198 4.91 -10.22 -16.68
C PHE A 198 6.09 -10.14 -17.67
N GLY A 199 7.29 -10.60 -17.29
CA GLY A 199 8.49 -10.53 -18.13
C GLY A 199 9.07 -9.11 -18.34
N GLU A 200 10.17 -9.02 -19.09
CA GLU A 200 10.63 -7.77 -19.72
C GLU A 200 9.73 -7.54 -20.95
N GLU A 201 9.08 -6.37 -21.04
CA GLU A 201 8.55 -5.87 -22.32
C GLU A 201 9.67 -5.23 -23.14
#